data_AF-A0A5N6TJH4-F1
#
_entry.id   AF-A0A5N6TJH4-F1
#
_cell.length_a   1.000
_cell.length_b   1.000
_cell.length_c   1.000
_cell.angle_alpha   90.00
_cell.angle_beta   90.00
_cell.angle_gamma   90.00
#
_symmetry.space_group_name_H-M   'P 1'
#
loop_
_entity.id
_entity.type
_entity.pdbx_description
1 polymer ?
#
loop_
_entity_poly.entity_id
_entity_poly.type
_entity_poly.pdbx_seq_one_letter_code
_entity_poly.pdbx_strand_id
1 'polypeptide(L)'
;MNKLIFTLCDDVGGRQWHPFWNGNVVDHKSGNTFYIRSKSDPRVFWDEYQGKIYASQQGRTRFVITNRDKKYDGSVMIGSDSIWISPVRDKNYLVSVGNDRGLILDRNGSEFSFGDLKDSFLSSGDVGSARVVKDRNNGEEWELVA
;
A
#
# COMPACT_ATOMS: atom_id res chain seq x y z
N MET A 1 -10.90 40.45 30.63
CA MET A 1 -9.80 39.58 30.16
C MET A 1 -10.09 38.21 30.74
N ASN A 2 -10.71 37.32 29.96
CA ASN A 2 -11.32 36.09 30.48
C ASN A 2 -10.31 34.94 30.44
N LYS A 3 -9.98 34.40 31.61
CA LYS A 3 -9.18 33.17 31.75
C LYS A 3 -10.13 31.98 31.85
N LEU A 4 -9.98 31.01 30.96
CA LEU A 4 -10.68 29.74 31.01
C LEU A 4 -9.73 28.72 31.66
N ILE A 5 -10.17 28.09 32.75
CA ILE A 5 -9.41 27.05 33.45
C ILE A 5 -10.25 25.78 33.40
N PHE A 6 -9.67 24.72 32.84
CA PHE A 6 -10.26 23.38 32.87
C PHE A 6 -9.69 22.64 34.08
N THR A 7 -10.57 22.18 34.96
CA THR A 7 -10.22 21.27 36.05
C THR A 7 -10.63 19.86 35.63
N LEU A 8 -9.69 18.91 35.65
CA LEU A 8 -9.99 17.51 35.42
C LEU A 8 -10.74 16.98 36.65
N CYS A 9 -11.96 16.49 36.48
CA CYS A 9 -12.58 15.64 37.50
C CYS A 9 -11.96 14.25 37.35
N ASP A 10 -11.24 13.79 38.37
CA ASP A 10 -10.81 12.40 38.44
C ASP A 10 -12.04 11.51 38.63
N ASP A 11 -12.36 10.72 37.60
CA ASP A 11 -13.40 9.70 37.64
C ASP A 11 -12.86 8.46 38.38
N VAL A 12 -13.63 7.93 39.32
CA VAL A 12 -13.26 6.89 40.31
C VAL A 12 -13.20 5.48 39.68
N GLY A 13 -13.27 5.38 38.36
CA GLY A 13 -13.01 4.16 37.60
C GLY A 13 -11.75 4.35 36.78
N GLY A 14 -10.60 3.93 37.32
CA GLY A 14 -9.30 4.07 36.66
C GLY A 14 -9.37 3.76 35.17
N ARG A 15 -9.00 4.74 34.32
CA ARG A 15 -8.91 4.54 32.89
C ARG A 15 -7.99 3.35 32.64
N GLN A 16 -8.57 2.22 32.25
CA GLN A 16 -7.86 1.22 31.47
C GLN A 16 -7.52 1.88 30.14
N TRP A 17 -6.40 2.60 30.13
CA TRP A 17 -5.71 2.94 28.91
C TRP A 17 -5.35 1.61 28.26
N HIS A 18 -6.16 1.17 27.30
CA HIS A 18 -5.65 0.34 26.23
C HIS A 18 -4.87 1.31 25.35
N PRO A 19 -3.52 1.39 25.41
CA PRO A 19 -2.80 2.01 24.34
C PRO A 19 -3.18 1.21 23.10
N PHE A 20 -3.99 1.81 22.23
CA PHE A 20 -4.21 1.25 20.90
C PHE A 20 -2.82 0.93 20.36
N TRP A 21 -2.57 -0.36 20.11
CA TRP A 21 -1.32 -0.79 19.50
C TRP A 21 -1.28 -0.14 18.13
N ASN A 22 -0.60 1.00 18.04
CA ASN A 22 -0.38 1.70 16.80
C ASN A 22 0.73 0.91 16.11
N GLY A 23 0.35 -0.21 15.49
CA GLY A 23 1.27 -1.12 14.84
C GLY A 23 2.18 -0.31 13.93
N ASN A 24 3.47 -0.26 14.30
CA ASN A 24 4.56 0.49 13.69
C ASN A 24 4.12 1.47 12.59
N VAL A 25 4.03 2.76 12.93
CA VAL A 25 4.08 3.81 11.89
C VAL A 25 5.48 3.72 11.27
N VAL A 26 5.62 2.84 10.28
CA VAL A 26 6.84 2.74 9.49
C VAL A 26 6.76 3.83 8.45
N ASP A 27 7.70 4.77 8.51
CA ASP A 27 7.86 5.75 7.45
C ASP A 27 8.16 5.01 6.14
N HIS A 28 7.18 4.98 5.23
CA HIS A 28 7.35 4.40 3.91
C HIS A 28 8.17 5.36 3.05
N LYS A 29 9.47 5.14 2.99
CA LYS A 29 10.40 6.01 2.26
C LYS A 29 10.49 5.66 0.77
N SER A 30 10.52 6.66 -0.09
CA SER A 30 10.76 6.53 -1.53
C SER A 30 12.08 5.80 -1.80
N GLY A 31 12.05 4.86 -2.74
CA GLY A 31 13.21 4.06 -3.16
C GLY A 31 13.38 2.75 -2.38
N ASN A 32 12.64 2.56 -1.29
CA ASN A 32 12.69 1.31 -0.54
C ASN A 32 11.96 0.18 -1.25
N THR A 33 12.30 -1.04 -0.86
CA THR A 33 11.74 -2.26 -1.43
C THR A 33 10.82 -2.96 -0.45
N PHE A 34 9.67 -3.42 -0.93
CA PHE A 34 8.64 -4.04 -0.09
C PHE A 34 7.98 -5.20 -0.84
N TYR A 35 7.45 -6.15 -0.08
CA TYR A 35 6.32 -6.95 -0.54
C TYR A 35 5.03 -6.17 -0.30
N ILE A 36 4.05 -6.32 -1.18
CA ILE A 36 2.72 -5.71 -1.01
C ILE A 36 1.79 -6.84 -0.56
N ARG A 37 1.21 -6.70 0.64
CA ARG A 37 0.44 -7.73 1.34
C ARG A 37 -0.99 -7.29 1.56
N SER A 38 -1.96 -8.19 1.47
CA SER A 38 -3.34 -7.87 1.85
C SER A 38 -3.44 -7.70 3.37
N LYS A 39 -4.12 -6.65 3.83
CA LYS A 39 -4.37 -6.46 5.26
C LYS A 39 -5.51 -7.34 5.78
N SER A 40 -6.41 -7.81 4.91
CA SER A 40 -7.52 -8.69 5.29
C SER A 40 -7.06 -10.14 5.47
N ASP A 41 -6.09 -10.60 4.67
CA ASP A 41 -5.42 -11.89 4.82
C ASP A 41 -3.89 -11.74 4.66
N PRO A 42 -3.11 -11.77 5.78
CA PRO A 42 -1.65 -11.63 5.76
C PRO A 42 -0.89 -12.75 5.04
N ARG A 43 -1.57 -13.78 4.53
CA ARG A 43 -0.96 -14.81 3.69
C ARG A 43 -0.96 -14.44 2.21
N VAL A 44 -1.75 -13.43 1.81
CA VAL A 44 -1.93 -13.03 0.42
C VAL A 44 -1.01 -11.86 0.09
N PHE A 45 -0.23 -12.01 -0.98
CA PHE A 45 0.71 -11.02 -1.48
C PHE A 45 0.50 -10.74 -2.96
N TRP A 46 0.97 -9.57 -3.41
CA TRP A 46 1.17 -9.32 -4.82
C TRP A 46 2.30 -10.22 -5.33
N ASP A 47 1.97 -10.98 -6.35
CA ASP A 47 2.90 -11.85 -7.04
C ASP A 47 2.85 -11.56 -8.53
N GLU A 48 4.00 -11.28 -9.10
CA GLU A 48 4.13 -11.12 -10.53
C GLU A 48 4.35 -12.48 -11.17
N TYR A 49 3.57 -12.76 -12.20
CA TYR A 49 3.74 -13.93 -13.04
C TYR A 49 3.41 -13.59 -14.49
N GLN A 50 4.37 -13.83 -15.40
CA GLN A 50 4.23 -13.57 -16.84
C GLN A 50 3.73 -12.15 -17.18
N GLY A 51 4.27 -11.13 -16.51
CA GLY A 51 3.94 -9.73 -16.74
C GLY A 51 2.58 -9.29 -16.17
N LYS A 52 1.91 -10.11 -15.37
CA LYS A 52 0.64 -9.79 -14.70
C LYS A 52 0.82 -9.87 -13.20
N ILE A 53 0.06 -9.06 -12.46
CA ILE A 53 0.07 -9.08 -11.00
C ILE A 53 -1.15 -9.85 -10.48
N TYR A 54 -0.89 -10.81 -9.62
CA TYR A 54 -1.87 -11.68 -8.96
C TYR A 54 -1.83 -11.49 -7.46
N ALA A 55 -2.95 -11.78 -6.80
CA ALA A 55 -3.02 -11.95 -5.36
C ALA A 55 -2.81 -13.43 -5.04
N SER A 56 -1.68 -13.77 -4.43
CA SER A 56 -1.23 -15.16 -4.25
C SER A 56 -0.86 -15.46 -2.80
N GLN A 57 -1.17 -16.68 -2.36
CA GLN A 57 -0.66 -17.24 -1.10
C GLN A 57 0.61 -18.08 -1.28
N GLN A 58 0.96 -18.41 -2.53
CA GLN A 58 2.06 -19.33 -2.86
C GLN A 58 3.34 -18.58 -3.26
N GLY A 59 3.18 -17.36 -3.77
CA GLY A 59 4.26 -16.53 -4.27
C GLY A 59 4.15 -15.10 -3.76
N ARG A 60 5.25 -14.37 -3.85
CA ARG A 60 5.33 -12.94 -3.54
C ARG A 60 6.46 -12.33 -4.34
N THR A 61 6.19 -11.17 -4.92
CA THR A 61 7.18 -10.39 -5.64
C THR A 61 7.57 -9.16 -4.83
N ARG A 62 8.87 -8.86 -4.78
CA ARG A 62 9.38 -7.66 -4.11
C ARG A 62 9.40 -6.51 -5.11
N PHE A 63 8.88 -5.36 -4.69
CA PHE A 63 8.75 -4.15 -5.50
C PHE A 63 9.55 -3.00 -4.90
N VAL A 64 10.14 -2.16 -5.74
CA VAL A 64 10.63 -0.83 -5.37
C VAL A 64 9.47 0.15 -5.51
N ILE A 65 9.20 0.94 -4.47
CA ILE A 65 8.20 2.00 -4.48
C ILE A 65 8.92 3.34 -4.46
N THR A 66 8.77 4.15 -5.50
CA THR A 66 9.44 5.46 -5.62
C THR A 66 8.42 6.57 -5.81
N ASN A 67 8.67 7.72 -5.19
CA ASN A 67 7.92 8.93 -5.49
C ASN A 67 8.25 9.39 -6.93
N ARG A 68 7.22 9.64 -7.73
CA ARG A 68 7.33 10.00 -9.15
C ARG A 68 8.00 11.35 -9.35
N ASP A 69 7.78 12.30 -8.44
CA ASP A 69 8.26 13.68 -8.59
C ASP A 69 9.76 13.82 -8.26
N LYS A 70 10.44 12.70 -7.97
CA LYS A 70 11.91 12.52 -7.87
C LYS A 70 12.64 13.53 -6.99
N LYS A 71 11.93 14.34 -6.19
CA LYS A 71 12.56 15.47 -5.51
C LYS A 71 13.58 14.99 -4.48
N TYR A 72 13.32 13.85 -3.81
CA TYR A 72 14.26 13.21 -2.87
C TYR A 72 13.99 11.71 -2.71
N ASP A 73 14.90 10.83 -3.15
CA ASP A 73 14.95 9.44 -2.65
C ASP A 73 15.17 9.46 -1.13
N GLY A 74 14.48 8.55 -0.41
CA GLY A 74 14.48 8.54 1.05
C GLY A 74 13.46 9.47 1.71
N SER A 75 12.70 10.26 0.94
CA SER A 75 11.56 11.03 1.47
C SER A 75 10.43 10.11 1.92
N VAL A 76 9.74 10.48 3.00
CA VAL A 76 8.55 9.78 3.48
C VAL A 76 7.40 10.03 2.50
N MET A 77 6.78 8.96 2.02
CA MET A 77 5.63 9.01 1.12
C MET A 77 4.33 9.09 1.92
N ILE A 78 3.44 10.00 1.54
CA ILE A 78 2.09 10.14 2.10
C ILE A 78 1.03 9.85 1.04
N GLY A 79 -0.22 9.65 1.45
CA GLY A 79 -1.27 9.14 0.56
C GLY A 79 -1.49 9.93 -0.74
N SER A 80 -1.27 11.24 -0.72
CA SER A 80 -1.42 12.09 -1.91
C SER A 80 -0.25 12.02 -2.90
N ASP A 81 0.88 11.41 -2.52
CA ASP A 81 2.08 11.40 -3.34
C ASP A 81 1.93 10.47 -4.53
N SER A 82 2.31 10.95 -5.71
CA SER A 82 2.39 10.13 -6.92
C SER A 82 3.56 9.16 -6.81
N ILE A 83 3.33 7.88 -7.12
CA ILE A 83 4.33 6.83 -6.99
C ILE A 83 4.51 6.01 -8.27
N TRP A 84 5.70 5.44 -8.43
CA TRP A 84 5.99 4.32 -9.31
C TRP A 84 6.21 3.05 -8.50
N ILE A 85 5.72 1.94 -9.04
CA ILE A 85 5.90 0.60 -8.49
C ILE A 85 6.63 -0.21 -9.55
N SER A 86 7.78 -0.79 -9.21
CA SER A 86 8.57 -1.60 -10.15
C SER A 86 9.04 -2.87 -9.47
N PRO A 87 9.08 -4.03 -10.14
CA PRO A 87 9.64 -5.23 -9.53
C PRO A 87 11.15 -5.06 -9.34
N VAL A 88 11.68 -5.52 -8.22
CA VAL A 88 13.12 -5.41 -7.90
C VAL A 88 13.99 -6.07 -8.96
N ARG A 89 13.51 -7.18 -9.55
CA ARG A 89 14.24 -7.98 -10.53
C ARG A 89 14.44 -7.28 -11.88
N ASP A 90 13.55 -6.37 -12.26
CA ASP A 90 13.63 -5.65 -13.54
C ASP A 90 12.96 -4.27 -13.44
N LYS A 91 13.78 -3.25 -13.18
CA LYS A 91 13.33 -1.87 -12.97
C LYS A 91 12.96 -1.16 -14.28
N ASN A 92 13.12 -1.80 -15.44
CA ASN A 92 12.69 -1.23 -16.73
C ASN A 92 11.17 -1.35 -16.93
N TYR A 93 10.51 -2.16 -16.12
CA TYR A 93 9.07 -2.29 -16.11
C TYR A 93 8.49 -1.66 -14.85
N LEU A 94 7.34 -1.03 -15.04
CA LEU A 94 6.52 -0.43 -14.01
C LEU A 94 5.20 -1.19 -13.96
N VAL A 95 4.58 -1.22 -12.79
CA VAL A 95 3.20 -1.67 -12.68
C VAL A 95 2.31 -0.64 -13.40
N SER A 96 1.42 -1.15 -14.24
CA SER A 96 0.47 -0.39 -15.04
C SER A 96 -0.91 -1.04 -15.00
N VAL A 97 -1.93 -0.29 -15.39
CA VAL A 97 -3.30 -0.80 -15.57
C VAL A 97 -3.46 -1.23 -17.02
N GLY A 98 -3.72 -2.53 -17.23
CA GLY A 98 -4.06 -3.07 -18.54
C GLY A 98 -5.50 -2.72 -18.97
N ASN A 99 -5.84 -3.04 -20.22
CA ASN A 99 -7.15 -2.74 -20.80
C ASN A 99 -8.32 -3.41 -20.04
N ASP A 100 -8.06 -4.53 -19.36
CA ASP A 100 -9.03 -5.26 -18.54
C ASP A 100 -9.10 -4.77 -17.08
N ARG A 101 -8.49 -3.61 -16.79
CA ARG A 101 -8.26 -3.06 -15.45
C ARG A 101 -7.29 -3.87 -14.59
N GLY A 102 -6.81 -5.02 -15.06
CA GLY A 102 -5.83 -5.84 -14.37
C GLY A 102 -4.45 -5.18 -14.36
N LEU A 103 -3.75 -5.31 -13.24
CA LEU A 103 -2.39 -4.84 -13.13
C LEU A 103 -1.46 -5.72 -13.97
N ILE A 104 -0.59 -5.05 -14.71
CA ILE A 104 0.41 -5.63 -15.62
C ILE A 104 1.76 -4.93 -15.43
N LEU A 105 2.82 -5.54 -15.94
CA LEU A 105 4.10 -4.87 -16.14
C LEU A 105 4.15 -4.23 -17.52
N ASP A 106 4.45 -2.95 -17.57
CA ASP A 106 4.62 -2.17 -18.80
C ASP A 106 5.76 -1.15 -18.64
N ARG A 107 6.36 -0.72 -19.75
CA ARG A 107 7.49 0.24 -19.74
C ARG A 107 7.07 1.67 -19.44
N ASN A 108 5.81 2.02 -19.68
CA ASN A 108 5.36 3.41 -19.55
C ASN A 108 4.83 3.75 -18.15
N GLY A 109 4.43 2.75 -17.35
CA GLY A 109 3.83 2.94 -16.03
C GLY A 109 2.43 3.57 -16.07
N SER A 110 1.62 3.30 -15.06
CA SER A 110 0.36 4.02 -14.82
C SER A 110 0.46 4.88 -13.59
N GLU A 111 -0.20 6.03 -13.61
CA GLU A 111 -0.19 6.94 -12.47
C GLU A 111 -0.97 6.35 -11.28
N PHE A 112 -0.25 6.21 -10.16
CA PHE A 112 -0.75 5.78 -8.87
C PHE A 112 -0.44 6.83 -7.83
N SER A 113 -1.36 7.03 -6.88
CA SER A 113 -1.03 7.67 -5.62
C SER A 113 -0.58 6.62 -4.60
N PHE A 114 0.21 7.00 -3.60
CA PHE A 114 0.53 6.09 -2.50
C PHE A 114 -0.73 5.65 -1.75
N GLY A 115 -1.76 6.51 -1.70
CA GLY A 115 -3.07 6.23 -1.15
C GLY A 115 -3.85 5.15 -1.91
N ASP A 116 -3.55 4.90 -3.18
CA ASP A 116 -4.23 3.88 -3.99
C ASP A 116 -4.09 2.48 -3.36
N LEU A 117 -3.02 2.22 -2.59
CA LEU A 117 -2.84 0.98 -1.84
C LEU A 117 -3.93 0.75 -0.79
N LYS A 118 -4.68 1.78 -0.37
CA LYS A 118 -5.70 1.65 0.68
C LYS A 118 -7.08 1.26 0.17
N ASP A 119 -7.43 1.59 -1.06
CA ASP A 119 -8.82 1.51 -1.53
C ASP A 119 -9.01 1.34 -3.04
N SER A 120 -7.91 1.24 -3.81
CA SER A 120 -8.00 1.32 -5.28
C SER A 120 -7.57 0.04 -5.99
N PHE A 121 -7.07 -0.97 -5.27
CA PHE A 121 -6.69 -2.26 -5.83
C PHE A 121 -7.52 -3.39 -5.24
N LEU A 122 -8.10 -4.23 -6.08
CA LEU A 122 -8.97 -5.33 -5.70
C LEU A 122 -8.38 -6.65 -6.22
N SER A 123 -8.31 -7.69 -5.39
CA SER A 123 -8.15 -9.06 -5.88
C SER A 123 -9.46 -9.55 -6.48
N SER A 124 -9.45 -9.87 -7.78
CA SER A 124 -10.63 -10.27 -8.54
C SER A 124 -10.34 -11.52 -9.37
N GLY A 125 -11.19 -12.54 -9.22
CA GLY A 125 -11.07 -13.81 -9.92
C GLY A 125 -11.24 -15.01 -8.98
N ASP A 126 -10.95 -16.20 -9.49
CA ASP A 126 -11.09 -17.44 -8.74
C ASP A 126 -9.92 -17.68 -7.78
N VAL A 127 -10.13 -18.57 -6.82
CA VAL A 127 -9.10 -19.03 -5.88
C VAL A 127 -7.93 -19.61 -6.66
N GLY A 128 -6.75 -19.00 -6.52
CA GLY A 128 -5.51 -19.41 -7.22
C GLY A 128 -5.24 -18.71 -8.55
N SER A 129 -6.17 -17.88 -9.06
CA SER A 129 -5.99 -17.08 -10.27
C SER A 129 -6.43 -15.62 -10.11
N ALA A 130 -6.72 -15.19 -8.88
CA ALA A 130 -7.15 -13.84 -8.56
C ALA A 130 -6.13 -12.80 -9.04
N ARG A 131 -6.53 -11.97 -10.01
CA ARG A 131 -5.72 -10.87 -10.51
C ARG A 131 -5.92 -9.66 -9.62
N VAL A 132 -4.86 -8.88 -9.42
CA VAL A 132 -5.01 -7.55 -8.84
C VAL A 132 -5.51 -6.63 -9.95
N VAL A 133 -6.65 -5.99 -9.74
CA VAL A 133 -7.26 -5.02 -10.67
C VAL A 133 -7.33 -3.66 -10.02
N LYS A 134 -7.27 -2.58 -10.83
CA LYS A 134 -7.54 -1.23 -10.33
C LYS A 134 -9.05 -0.96 -10.36
N ASP A 135 -9.64 -0.76 -9.19
CA ASP A 135 -11.05 -0.38 -9.01
C ASP A 135 -11.14 0.70 -7.92
N ARG A 136 -11.29 1.96 -8.35
CA ARG A 136 -11.24 3.12 -7.45
C ARG A 136 -12.40 3.10 -6.46
N ASN A 137 -12.09 3.24 -5.17
CA ASN A 137 -13.02 3.26 -4.04
C ASN A 137 -13.70 1.91 -3.71
N ASN A 138 -13.38 0.83 -4.44
CA ASN A 138 -13.91 -0.52 -4.20
C ASN A 138 -12.78 -1.53 -3.95
N GLY A 139 -11.53 -1.07 -3.90
CA GLY A 139 -10.36 -1.89 -3.61
C GLY A 139 -10.29 -2.30 -2.14
N GLU A 140 -9.47 -3.31 -1.89
CA GLU A 140 -9.11 -3.72 -0.54
C GLU A 140 -7.86 -2.97 -0.05
N GLU A 141 -7.60 -3.02 1.26
CA GLU A 141 -6.44 -2.37 1.84
C GLU A 141 -5.21 -3.27 1.73
N TRP A 142 -4.15 -2.73 1.11
CA TRP A 142 -2.84 -3.35 0.95
C TRP A 142 -1.81 -2.60 1.79
N GLU A 143 -0.87 -3.34 2.37
CA GLU A 143 0.23 -2.79 3.16
C GLU A 143 1.59 -3.15 2.57
N LEU A 144 2.56 -2.27 2.80
CA LEU A 144 3.96 -2.51 2.46
C LEU A 144 4.67 -3.19 3.62
N VAL A 145 5.27 -4.34 3.36
CA VAL A 145 6.08 -5.08 4.34
C VAL A 145 7.49 -5.32 3.83
N ALA A 146 8.49 -5.19 4.70
CA ALA A 146 9.91 -5.37 4.37
C ALA A 146 10.29 -6.85 4.13
#